data_AF-A0A7L3C2J1-F1
#
_entry.id   AF-A0A7L3C2J1-F1
#
_cell.length_a   1.000
_cell.length_b   1.000
_cell.length_c   1.000
_cell.angle_alpha   90.00
_cell.angle_beta   90.00
_cell.angle_gamma   90.00
#
_symmetry.space_group_name_H-M   'P 1'
#
loop_
_entity.id
_entity.type
_entity.pdbx_description
1 polymer ?
#
loop_
_entity_poly.entity_id
_entity_poly.type
_entity_poly.pdbx_seq_one_letter_code
_entity_poly.pdbx_strand_id
1 'polypeptide(L)'
;LPRMSNCLPKLTTVLQSHRRRALFILTISFVFIASVMFYWRTGENAEGHLYSFPTQSRCAQVLPCLPHPTTDGPSPSPGDVFFVETSEQTNPSYLFTCSVESAARTHPGTRVVVLMKGLANGNASLPNKWPFLFLSSFPNVEFQHLDLPELFSGTPLAKWYLQSEHQKEPYFLPVLSDACRITIMWKFGGIYLDTDFIVLRNLKNLTNALGIESQDVLNGAFLSFRPNHEFMELCMQDFVDNYN
;
A
#
# COMPACT_ATOMS: atom_id res chain seq x y z
N LEU A 1 13.78 -81.81 -29.99
CA LEU A 1 14.11 -80.84 -28.91
C LEU A 1 15.31 -80.01 -29.33
N PRO A 2 15.46 -78.73 -28.93
CA PRO A 2 14.53 -77.79 -28.33
C PRO A 2 14.31 -76.52 -29.19
N ARG A 3 13.28 -75.76 -28.81
CA ARG A 3 12.79 -74.52 -29.44
C ARG A 3 13.56 -73.33 -28.84
N MET A 4 14.31 -72.58 -29.65
CA MET A 4 14.97 -71.36 -29.19
C MET A 4 13.97 -70.20 -29.08
N SER A 5 14.02 -69.54 -27.93
CA SER A 5 13.07 -68.55 -27.43
C SER A 5 13.24 -67.18 -28.09
N ASN A 6 12.13 -66.63 -28.62
CA ASN A 6 12.02 -65.25 -29.10
C ASN A 6 12.04 -64.28 -27.92
N CYS A 7 13.22 -63.80 -27.52
CA CYS A 7 13.41 -62.84 -26.42
C CYS A 7 13.86 -61.44 -26.90
N LEU A 8 13.59 -61.04 -28.15
CA LEU A 8 13.91 -59.70 -28.67
C LEU A 8 12.77 -58.66 -28.67
N PRO A 9 11.46 -58.99 -28.77
CA PRO A 9 10.45 -57.95 -28.99
C PRO A 9 10.05 -57.16 -27.72
N LYS A 10 10.41 -57.61 -26.50
CA LYS A 10 9.99 -56.96 -25.25
C LYS A 10 10.84 -55.76 -24.83
N LEU A 11 12.13 -55.72 -25.17
CA LEU A 11 13.04 -54.66 -24.72
C LEU A 11 12.83 -53.34 -25.48
N THR A 12 12.57 -53.43 -26.79
CA THR A 12 12.31 -52.27 -27.66
C THR A 12 11.00 -51.56 -27.31
N THR A 13 9.95 -52.31 -26.93
CA THR A 13 8.67 -51.74 -26.51
C THR A 13 8.77 -50.99 -25.18
N VAL A 14 9.57 -51.50 -24.23
CA VAL A 14 9.80 -50.85 -22.93
C VAL A 14 10.58 -49.55 -23.10
N LEU A 15 11.66 -49.55 -23.89
CA LEU A 15 12.46 -48.35 -24.17
C LEU A 15 11.62 -47.27 -24.90
N GLN A 16 10.76 -47.68 -25.83
CA GLN A 16 9.86 -46.79 -26.56
C GLN A 16 8.75 -46.20 -25.66
N SER A 17 8.25 -46.99 -24.70
CA SER A 17 7.30 -46.54 -23.66
C SER A 17 7.92 -45.47 -22.74
N HIS A 18 9.16 -45.70 -22.25
CA HIS A 18 9.85 -44.72 -21.41
C HIS A 18 10.16 -43.42 -22.14
N ARG A 19 10.54 -43.50 -23.43
CA ARG A 19 10.75 -42.32 -24.28
C ARG A 19 9.45 -41.53 -24.49
N ARG A 20 8.31 -42.22 -24.68
CA ARG A 20 6.99 -41.56 -24.80
C ARG A 20 6.54 -40.92 -23.49
N ARG A 21 6.78 -41.57 -22.34
CA ARG A 21 6.50 -40.99 -21.01
C ARG A 21 7.37 -39.77 -20.72
N ALA A 22 8.66 -39.82 -21.03
CA ALA A 22 9.56 -38.68 -20.88
C ALA A 22 9.15 -37.51 -21.77
N LEU A 23 8.78 -37.78 -23.04
CA LEU A 23 8.28 -36.75 -23.95
C LEU A 23 6.99 -36.11 -23.41
N PHE A 24 6.08 -36.92 -22.87
CA PHE A 24 4.81 -36.46 -22.30
C PHE A 24 5.03 -35.56 -21.08
N ILE A 25 5.93 -35.96 -20.17
CA ILE A 25 6.30 -35.14 -19.01
C ILE A 25 6.92 -33.81 -19.47
N LEU A 26 7.85 -33.85 -20.42
CA LEU A 26 8.48 -32.63 -20.96
C LEU A 26 7.46 -31.71 -21.62
N THR A 27 6.48 -32.24 -22.36
CA THR A 27 5.42 -31.42 -22.96
C THR A 27 4.52 -30.78 -21.92
N ILE A 28 4.16 -31.49 -20.84
CA ILE A 28 3.35 -30.93 -19.75
C ILE A 28 4.13 -29.84 -19.02
N SER A 29 5.38 -30.09 -18.68
CA SER A 29 6.23 -29.08 -18.02
C SER A 29 6.40 -27.83 -18.88
N PHE A 30 6.59 -27.99 -20.19
CA PHE A 30 6.69 -26.86 -21.11
C PHE A 30 5.38 -26.06 -21.19
N VAL A 31 4.23 -26.73 -21.30
CA VAL A 31 2.92 -26.07 -21.31
C VAL A 31 2.64 -25.35 -19.98
N PHE A 32 3.00 -25.96 -18.85
CA PHE A 32 2.87 -25.34 -17.54
C PHE A 32 3.74 -24.07 -17.44
N ILE A 33 5.02 -24.15 -17.80
CA ILE A 33 5.91 -22.99 -17.81
C ILE A 33 5.40 -21.90 -18.77
N ALA A 34 4.96 -22.27 -19.97
CA ALA A 34 4.41 -21.32 -20.94
C ALA A 34 3.12 -20.65 -20.41
N SER A 35 2.28 -21.38 -19.68
CA SER A 35 1.07 -20.83 -19.07
C SER A 35 1.38 -19.85 -17.93
N VAL A 36 2.39 -20.15 -17.10
CA VAL A 36 2.86 -19.25 -16.03
C VAL A 36 3.48 -17.99 -16.64
N MET A 37 4.30 -18.14 -17.69
CA MET A 37 4.88 -17.01 -18.42
C MET A 37 3.81 -16.15 -19.11
N PHE A 38 2.78 -16.78 -19.69
CA PHE A 38 1.66 -16.06 -20.30
C PHE A 38 0.84 -15.32 -19.24
N TYR A 39 0.56 -15.95 -18.10
CA TYR A 39 -0.13 -15.33 -16.98
C TYR A 39 0.64 -14.11 -16.44
N TRP A 40 1.96 -14.26 -16.25
CA TRP A 40 2.83 -13.16 -15.81
C TRP A 40 2.83 -12.02 -16.83
N ARG A 41 2.90 -12.33 -18.13
CA ARG A 41 2.86 -11.35 -19.22
C ARG A 41 1.51 -10.66 -19.37
N THR A 42 0.40 -11.34 -19.09
CA THR A 42 -0.92 -10.69 -19.03
C THR A 42 -1.07 -9.80 -17.81
N GLY A 43 -0.41 -10.14 -16.68
CA GLY A 43 -0.31 -9.27 -15.51
C GLY A 43 0.43 -7.96 -15.82
N GLU A 44 1.58 -8.03 -16.51
CA GLU A 44 2.32 -6.85 -16.97
C GLU A 44 1.57 -6.02 -18.02
N ASN A 45 0.84 -6.67 -18.94
CA ASN A 45 0.09 -5.95 -19.97
C ASN A 45 -1.18 -5.25 -19.44
N ALA A 46 -1.69 -5.64 -18.27
CA ALA A 46 -2.80 -4.95 -17.61
C ALA A 46 -2.40 -3.57 -17.05
N GLU A 47 -1.11 -3.35 -16.77
CA GLU A 47 -0.57 -2.05 -16.38
C GLU A 47 -0.23 -1.13 -17.57
N GLY A 48 -0.29 -1.65 -18.80
CA GLY A 48 0.16 -0.96 -20.02
C GLY A 48 -0.91 -0.28 -20.88
N HIS A 49 -2.20 -0.40 -20.56
CA HIS A 49 -3.26 0.26 -21.33
C HIS A 49 -3.41 1.73 -20.92
N LEU A 50 -2.55 2.55 -21.52
CA LEU A 50 -2.59 4.00 -21.61
C LEU A 50 -4.01 4.49 -21.96
N TYR A 51 -4.78 4.93 -20.96
CA TYR A 51 -5.98 5.72 -21.21
C TYR A 51 -5.56 7.04 -21.84
N SER A 52 -5.70 7.10 -23.16
CA SER A 52 -5.60 8.33 -23.93
C SER A 52 -6.81 9.19 -23.59
N PHE A 53 -6.72 9.99 -22.52
CA PHE A 53 -7.73 11.02 -22.26
C PHE A 53 -7.62 12.09 -23.35
N PRO A 54 -8.75 12.59 -23.88
CA PRO A 54 -8.71 13.66 -24.86
C PRO A 54 -7.99 14.87 -24.27
N THR A 55 -6.95 15.31 -24.96
CA THR A 55 -6.34 16.63 -24.79
C THR A 55 -7.44 17.67 -24.91
N GLN A 56 -7.77 18.31 -23.78
CA GLN A 56 -8.22 19.70 -23.62
C GLN A 56 -9.31 19.83 -22.55
N SER A 57 -8.90 19.97 -21.28
CA SER A 57 -9.70 20.63 -20.26
C SER A 57 -8.98 21.91 -19.84
N ARG A 58 -9.47 23.04 -20.34
CA ARG A 58 -9.12 24.37 -19.84
C ARG A 58 -9.59 24.49 -18.38
N CYS A 59 -8.78 24.06 -17.42
CA CYS A 59 -8.95 24.45 -16.02
C CYS A 59 -8.19 25.75 -15.76
N ALA A 60 -8.63 26.80 -16.44
CA ALA A 60 -8.36 28.17 -16.03
C ALA A 60 -9.72 28.85 -15.92
N GLN A 61 -9.97 29.47 -14.76
CA GLN A 61 -11.14 30.30 -14.43
C GLN A 61 -12.36 29.58 -13.83
N VAL A 62 -12.23 29.03 -12.61
CA VAL A 62 -13.27 29.22 -11.57
C VAL A 62 -12.56 29.19 -10.22
N LEU A 63 -12.16 30.35 -9.72
CA LEU A 63 -11.70 30.53 -8.33
C LEU A 63 -12.57 31.64 -7.72
N PRO A 64 -13.70 31.32 -7.08
CA PRO A 64 -14.28 32.21 -6.09
C PRO A 64 -13.49 32.01 -4.80
N CYS A 65 -12.90 33.08 -4.28
CA CYS A 65 -12.26 33.09 -2.97
C CYS A 65 -13.16 32.39 -1.93
N LEU A 66 -12.65 31.33 -1.30
CA LEU A 66 -13.32 30.68 -0.18
C LEU A 66 -13.33 31.64 1.02
N PRO A 67 -14.49 31.91 1.64
CA PRO A 67 -14.55 32.70 2.86
C PRO A 67 -13.88 31.94 4.01
N HIS A 68 -13.09 32.65 4.82
CA HIS A 68 -12.58 32.14 6.08
C HIS A 68 -13.75 31.74 7.01
N PRO A 69 -13.73 30.53 7.62
CA PRO A 69 -14.69 30.22 8.66
C PRO A 69 -14.42 31.12 9.86
N THR A 70 -15.43 31.92 10.19
CA THR A 70 -15.51 32.70 11.42
C THR A 70 -15.73 31.74 12.59
N THR A 71 -15.05 32.05 13.69
CA THR A 71 -15.08 31.41 15.01
C THR A 71 -16.46 30.94 15.50
N ASP A 72 -16.53 29.68 15.93
CA ASP A 72 -17.42 29.19 16.99
C ASP A 72 -16.82 27.92 17.65
N GLY A 73 -16.35 28.04 18.90
CA GLY A 73 -16.05 26.97 19.88
C GLY A 73 -14.98 25.90 19.55
N PRO A 74 -14.12 25.47 20.50
CA PRO A 74 -13.16 24.38 20.27
C PRO A 74 -13.88 23.03 20.31
N SER A 75 -14.50 22.65 19.20
CA SER A 75 -14.66 21.23 18.88
C SER A 75 -13.25 20.69 18.63
N PRO A 76 -12.79 19.63 19.30
CA PRO A 76 -11.44 19.11 19.11
C PRO A 76 -11.27 18.77 17.63
N SER A 77 -10.41 19.54 16.95
CA SER A 77 -10.13 19.33 15.53
C SER A 77 -9.72 17.85 15.35
N PRO A 78 -10.29 17.11 14.38
CA PRO A 78 -10.00 15.68 14.13
C PRO A 78 -8.59 15.39 13.63
N GLY A 79 -7.56 15.96 14.27
CA GLY A 79 -6.17 15.87 13.88
C GLY A 79 -5.88 16.30 12.45
N ASP A 80 -4.69 15.92 12.00
CA ASP A 80 -4.22 16.00 10.63
C ASP A 80 -4.69 14.76 9.83
N VAL A 81 -4.53 14.80 8.51
CA VAL A 81 -4.70 13.64 7.62
C VAL A 81 -3.33 13.07 7.30
N PHE A 82 -3.15 11.76 7.42
CA PHE A 82 -1.88 11.08 7.24
C PHE A 82 -1.92 10.07 6.09
N PHE A 83 -0.86 10.06 5.29
CA PHE A 83 -0.52 9.02 4.32
C PHE A 83 0.87 8.48 4.63
N VAL A 84 1.10 7.20 4.36
CA VAL A 84 2.39 6.54 4.62
C VAL A 84 2.89 5.80 3.38
N GLU A 85 4.17 5.99 3.06
CA GLU A 85 4.93 5.20 2.10
C GLU A 85 6.15 4.59 2.81
N THR A 86 6.10 3.28 3.06
CA THR A 86 7.11 2.55 3.87
C THR A 86 8.30 2.06 3.05
N SER A 87 8.25 2.14 1.72
CA SER A 87 9.37 1.78 0.87
C SER A 87 10.37 2.94 0.70
N GLU A 88 11.53 2.64 0.10
CA GLU A 88 12.52 3.67 -0.26
C GLU A 88 12.11 4.48 -1.51
N GLN A 89 10.89 4.26 -2.04
CA GLN A 89 10.44 4.93 -3.24
C GLN A 89 10.18 6.41 -2.99
N THR A 90 10.72 7.23 -3.88
CA THR A 90 10.50 8.68 -3.92
C THR A 90 9.80 9.08 -5.21
N ASN A 91 8.94 8.21 -5.74
CA ASN A 91 8.17 8.49 -6.94
C ASN A 91 6.74 7.99 -6.73
N PRO A 92 5.88 8.79 -6.06
CA PRO A 92 4.47 8.45 -5.88
C PRO A 92 3.82 8.08 -7.21
N SER A 93 2.98 7.05 -7.20
CA SER A 93 2.17 6.69 -8.36
C SER A 93 1.15 7.80 -8.66
N TYR A 94 0.51 7.74 -9.84
CA TYR A 94 -0.59 8.65 -10.15
C TYR A 94 -1.74 8.49 -9.15
N LEU A 95 -2.06 7.25 -8.76
CA LEU A 95 -3.12 6.98 -7.79
C LEU A 95 -2.78 7.58 -6.42
N PHE A 96 -1.54 7.41 -5.93
CA PHE A 96 -1.07 8.07 -4.72
C PHE A 96 -1.18 9.59 -4.81
N THR A 97 -0.75 10.18 -5.92
CA THR A 97 -0.86 11.62 -6.14
C THR A 97 -2.33 12.08 -6.07
N CYS A 98 -3.25 11.36 -6.71
CA CYS A 98 -4.69 11.64 -6.67
C CYS A 98 -5.29 11.49 -5.27
N SER A 99 -4.87 10.49 -4.50
CA SER A 99 -5.32 10.27 -3.12
C SER A 99 -4.98 11.48 -2.23
N VAL A 100 -3.72 11.93 -2.27
CA VAL A 100 -3.27 13.12 -1.52
C VAL A 100 -3.99 14.38 -2.01
N GLU A 101 -4.11 14.57 -3.33
CA GLU A 101 -4.83 15.71 -3.91
C GLU A 101 -6.28 15.77 -3.43
N SER A 102 -7.00 14.64 -3.51
CA SER A 102 -8.41 14.54 -3.14
C SER A 102 -8.62 14.85 -1.66
N ALA A 103 -7.73 14.36 -0.79
CA ALA A 103 -7.73 14.68 0.63
C ALA A 103 -7.46 16.16 0.89
N ALA A 104 -6.45 16.74 0.23
CA ALA A 104 -6.06 18.14 0.39
C ALA A 104 -7.20 19.10 -0.02
N ARG A 105 -7.84 18.83 -1.16
CA ARG A 105 -8.98 19.64 -1.66
C ARG A 105 -10.20 19.55 -0.76
N THR A 106 -10.47 18.37 -0.22
CA THR A 106 -11.66 18.12 0.58
C THR A 106 -11.52 18.57 2.04
N HIS A 107 -10.27 18.79 2.49
CA HIS A 107 -9.93 19.26 3.83
C HIS A 107 -9.05 20.54 3.79
N PRO A 108 -9.53 21.66 3.22
CA PRO A 108 -8.69 22.85 2.98
C PRO A 108 -8.12 23.50 4.25
N GLY A 109 -8.74 23.27 5.41
CA GLY A 109 -8.27 23.77 6.71
C GLY A 109 -7.52 22.73 7.57
N THR A 110 -7.10 21.61 7.00
CA THR A 110 -6.42 20.52 7.73
C THR A 110 -5.11 20.18 7.04
N ARG A 111 -4.03 19.99 7.81
CA ARG A 111 -2.76 19.53 7.26
C ARG A 111 -2.90 18.09 6.77
N VAL A 112 -2.35 17.84 5.59
CA VAL A 112 -2.21 16.53 4.96
C VAL A 112 -0.73 16.20 4.97
N VAL A 113 -0.36 15.30 5.87
CA VAL A 113 1.03 14.88 6.09
C VAL A 113 1.29 13.61 5.32
N VAL A 114 2.23 13.67 4.39
CA VAL A 114 2.68 12.52 3.60
C VAL A 114 4.03 12.07 4.16
N LEU A 115 4.00 10.99 4.94
CA LEU A 115 5.16 10.39 5.56
C LEU A 115 5.79 9.39 4.59
N MET A 116 7.05 9.61 4.20
CA MET A 116 7.73 8.72 3.27
C MET A 116 9.10 8.33 3.82
N LYS A 117 9.38 7.01 3.84
CA LYS A 117 10.66 6.49 4.35
C LYS A 117 11.84 6.90 3.47
N GLY A 118 11.67 6.82 2.15
CA GLY A 118 12.73 7.17 1.19
C GLY A 118 13.11 8.65 1.10
N LEU A 119 12.41 9.55 1.80
CA LEU A 119 12.81 10.96 1.89
C LEU A 119 14.02 11.10 2.81
N ALA A 120 14.90 12.07 2.51
CA ALA A 120 16.02 12.37 3.38
C ALA A 120 15.55 13.04 4.68
N ASN A 121 16.17 12.68 5.80
CA ASN A 121 15.90 13.30 7.10
C ASN A 121 16.41 14.76 7.13
N GLY A 122 15.73 15.64 7.87
CA GLY A 122 16.10 17.03 8.08
C GLY A 122 15.70 17.96 6.94
N ASN A 123 16.46 19.06 6.78
CA ASN A 123 16.14 20.14 5.83
C ASN A 123 16.57 19.84 4.38
N ALA A 124 16.68 18.56 4.01
CA ALA A 124 16.98 18.18 2.65
C ALA A 124 15.85 18.62 1.71
N SER A 125 16.21 19.11 0.52
CA SER A 125 15.23 19.49 -0.49
C SER A 125 14.42 18.27 -0.94
N LEU A 126 13.11 18.44 -1.11
CA LEU A 126 12.27 17.41 -1.71
C LEU A 126 12.77 17.01 -3.11
N PRO A 127 12.53 15.76 -3.55
CA PRO A 127 12.85 15.33 -4.90
C PRO A 127 12.22 16.27 -5.94
N ASN A 128 13.02 16.74 -6.89
CA ASN A 128 12.54 17.59 -7.99
C ASN A 128 11.79 16.75 -9.05
N LYS A 129 10.67 16.15 -8.66
CA LYS A 129 9.79 15.33 -9.52
C LYS A 129 8.38 15.89 -9.54
N TRP A 130 7.65 15.61 -10.62
CA TRP A 130 6.31 16.15 -10.85
C TRP A 130 5.34 15.95 -9.68
N PRO A 131 5.20 14.75 -9.05
CA PRO A 131 4.28 14.57 -7.93
C PRO A 131 4.54 15.52 -6.75
N PHE A 132 5.82 15.71 -6.38
CA PHE A 132 6.19 16.62 -5.28
C PHE A 132 5.92 18.08 -5.65
N LEU A 133 6.27 18.51 -6.85
CA LEU A 133 6.02 19.87 -7.32
C LEU A 133 4.52 20.18 -7.39
N PHE A 134 3.74 19.24 -7.90
CA PHE A 134 2.29 19.35 -7.99
C PHE A 134 1.64 19.40 -6.61
N LEU A 135 1.96 18.44 -5.73
CA LEU A 135 1.36 18.37 -4.40
C LEU A 135 1.82 19.52 -3.48
N SER A 136 3.03 20.03 -3.66
CA SER A 136 3.51 21.23 -2.93
C SER A 136 2.78 22.51 -3.32
N SER A 137 1.98 22.52 -4.40
CA SER A 137 1.12 23.65 -4.73
C SER A 137 -0.10 23.78 -3.82
N PHE A 138 -0.42 22.73 -3.06
CA PHE A 138 -1.48 22.74 -2.05
C PHE A 138 -0.91 23.27 -0.74
N PRO A 139 -1.46 24.35 -0.16
CA PRO A 139 -0.88 25.01 1.01
C PRO A 139 -0.98 24.18 2.29
N ASN A 140 -1.77 23.10 2.26
CA ASN A 140 -2.01 22.22 3.39
C ASN A 140 -1.37 20.84 3.22
N VAL A 141 -0.53 20.62 2.21
CA VAL A 141 0.20 19.35 2.03
C VAL A 141 1.64 19.51 2.50
N GLU A 142 2.10 18.59 3.35
CA GLU A 142 3.46 18.54 3.87
C GLU A 142 4.06 17.15 3.63
N PHE A 143 5.25 17.10 3.04
CA PHE A 143 6.03 15.88 2.94
C PHE A 143 7.01 15.80 4.11
N GLN A 144 7.08 14.66 4.78
CA GLN A 144 7.95 14.45 5.93
C GLN A 144 8.68 13.11 5.82
N HIS A 145 9.91 13.05 6.32
CA HIS A 145 10.65 11.79 6.46
C HIS A 145 9.94 10.91 7.50
N LEU A 146 9.70 9.65 7.14
CA LEU A 146 9.18 8.64 8.06
C LEU A 146 10.33 8.03 8.87
N ASP A 147 10.57 8.58 10.06
CA ASP A 147 11.49 8.00 11.05
C ASP A 147 10.80 6.89 11.83
N LEU A 148 10.99 5.64 11.40
CA LEU A 148 10.36 4.46 12.01
C LEU A 148 10.79 4.24 13.48
N PRO A 149 12.09 4.32 13.85
CA PRO A 149 12.49 4.29 15.25
C PRO A 149 11.78 5.31 16.13
N GLU A 150 11.67 6.56 15.68
CA GLU A 150 10.97 7.62 16.43
C GLU A 150 9.46 7.35 16.48
N LEU A 151 8.85 6.95 15.36
CA LEU A 151 7.43 6.63 15.30
C LEU A 151 7.06 5.51 16.26
N PHE A 152 7.86 4.45 16.35
CA PHE A 152 7.54 3.33 17.24
C PHE A 152 8.00 3.54 18.68
N SER A 153 8.84 4.55 18.95
CA SER A 153 9.36 4.83 20.29
C SER A 153 8.27 4.93 21.35
N GLY A 154 8.45 4.24 22.48
CA GLY A 154 7.49 4.20 23.57
C GLY A 154 6.22 3.38 23.30
N THR A 155 6.20 2.54 22.25
CA THR A 155 5.10 1.60 21.95
C THR A 155 5.60 0.15 21.95
N PRO A 156 4.72 -0.86 22.08
CA PRO A 156 5.10 -2.26 21.92
C PRO A 156 5.81 -2.57 20.60
N LEU A 157 5.48 -1.82 19.52
CA LEU A 157 6.04 -1.99 18.18
C LEU A 157 7.53 -1.59 18.10
N ALA A 158 8.08 -0.84 19.07
CA ALA A 158 9.50 -0.50 19.09
C ALA A 158 10.39 -1.75 19.12
N LYS A 159 10.03 -2.74 19.95
CA LYS A 159 10.79 -3.98 20.07
C LYS A 159 10.57 -4.88 18.85
N TRP A 160 9.33 -4.98 18.40
CA TRP A 160 8.95 -5.73 17.21
C TRP A 160 9.74 -5.28 15.98
N TYR A 161 9.80 -3.97 15.72
CA TYR A 161 10.50 -3.43 14.55
C TYR A 161 12.02 -3.73 14.53
N LEU A 162 12.63 -3.84 15.71
CA LEU A 162 14.06 -4.15 15.84
C LEU A 162 14.40 -5.64 15.66
N GLN A 163 13.40 -6.52 15.65
CA GLN A 163 13.63 -7.96 15.46
C GLN A 163 13.85 -8.27 13.97
N SER A 164 15.04 -8.79 13.67
CA SER A 164 15.46 -9.07 12.30
C SER A 164 14.66 -10.17 11.59
N GLU A 165 13.93 -11.01 12.34
CA GLU A 165 13.09 -12.04 11.73
C GLU A 165 11.92 -11.46 10.94
N HIS A 166 11.28 -10.39 11.43
CA HIS A 166 10.12 -9.79 10.76
C HIS A 166 10.49 -9.12 9.44
N GLN A 167 11.73 -8.65 9.28
CA GLN A 167 12.21 -8.09 8.01
C GLN A 167 12.39 -9.14 6.91
N LYS A 168 12.31 -10.44 7.24
CA LYS A 168 12.40 -11.55 6.28
C LYS A 168 11.04 -11.98 5.75
N GLU A 169 9.95 -11.44 6.29
CA GLU A 169 8.58 -11.69 5.83
C GLU A 169 8.42 -11.23 4.37
N PRO A 170 7.97 -12.10 3.44
CA PRO A 170 7.68 -11.71 2.06
C PRO A 170 6.83 -10.45 1.90
N TYR A 171 5.93 -10.16 2.83
CA TYR A 171 5.06 -8.99 2.82
C TYR A 171 5.47 -7.87 3.80
N PHE A 172 6.75 -7.78 4.16
CA PHE A 172 7.23 -6.83 5.16
C PHE A 172 6.78 -5.37 4.95
N LEU A 173 6.73 -4.87 3.71
CA LEU A 173 6.33 -3.48 3.44
C LEU A 173 4.85 -3.20 3.78
N PRO A 174 3.88 -4.01 3.32
CA PRO A 174 2.50 -3.97 3.82
C PRO A 174 2.39 -4.09 5.34
N VAL A 175 3.08 -5.07 5.95
CA VAL A 175 3.05 -5.28 7.40
C VAL A 175 3.57 -4.06 8.16
N LEU A 176 4.66 -3.46 7.68
CA LEU A 176 5.21 -2.24 8.23
C LEU A 176 4.24 -1.05 8.08
N SER A 177 3.48 -1.00 6.97
CA SER A 177 2.45 0.02 6.76
C SER A 177 1.31 -0.12 7.77
N ASP A 178 0.88 -1.34 8.07
CA ASP A 178 -0.10 -1.63 9.13
C ASP A 178 0.40 -1.21 10.52
N ALA A 179 1.66 -1.51 10.86
CA ALA A 179 2.25 -1.04 12.11
C ALA A 179 2.29 0.50 12.18
N CYS A 180 2.66 1.16 11.08
CA CYS A 180 2.73 2.62 11.00
C CYS A 180 1.35 3.26 11.21
N ARG A 181 0.32 2.82 10.48
CA ARG A 181 -1.02 3.43 10.57
C ARG A 181 -1.62 3.32 11.97
N ILE A 182 -1.49 2.17 12.64
CA ILE A 182 -2.01 1.98 14.00
C ILE A 182 -1.25 2.88 14.98
N THR A 183 0.09 2.94 14.85
CA THR A 183 0.93 3.78 15.71
C THR A 183 0.63 5.27 15.53
N ILE A 184 0.47 5.74 14.30
CA ILE A 184 0.12 7.13 13.99
C ILE A 184 -1.23 7.47 14.62
N MET A 185 -2.23 6.60 14.47
CA MET A 185 -3.55 6.81 15.06
C MET A 185 -3.51 6.82 16.59
N TRP A 186 -2.70 5.97 17.22
CA TRP A 186 -2.54 6.02 18.68
C TRP A 186 -1.77 7.28 19.14
N LYS A 187 -0.65 7.66 18.50
CA LYS A 187 0.15 8.81 18.96
C LYS A 187 -0.50 10.16 18.67
N PHE A 188 -0.97 10.35 17.44
CA PHE A 188 -1.38 11.65 16.94
C PHE A 188 -2.91 11.74 16.78
N GLY A 189 -3.59 10.60 16.66
CA GLY A 189 -4.97 10.54 16.22
C GLY A 189 -5.11 11.12 14.81
N GLY A 190 -6.31 11.55 14.49
CA GLY A 190 -6.60 12.23 13.24
C GLY A 190 -7.33 11.33 12.25
N ILE A 191 -6.90 11.38 10.99
CA ILE A 191 -7.38 10.52 9.92
C ILE A 191 -6.17 9.89 9.22
N TYR A 192 -6.14 8.57 9.11
CA TYR A 192 -5.21 7.86 8.24
C TYR A 192 -5.95 7.38 6.98
N LEU A 193 -5.27 7.48 5.84
CA LEU A 193 -5.75 7.00 4.55
C LEU A 193 -4.63 6.23 3.85
N ASP A 194 -4.99 5.10 3.24
CA ASP A 194 -4.09 4.43 2.31
C ASP A 194 -3.84 5.28 1.06
N THR A 195 -2.71 5.02 0.41
CA THR A 195 -2.25 5.79 -0.75
C THR A 195 -3.12 5.56 -2.00
N ASP A 196 -4.12 4.69 -1.95
CA ASP A 196 -5.11 4.47 -3.00
C ASP A 196 -6.53 4.97 -2.63
N PHE A 197 -6.67 5.71 -1.54
CA PHE A 197 -7.95 6.22 -1.07
C PHE A 197 -8.32 7.58 -1.69
N ILE A 198 -9.39 7.60 -2.51
CA ILE A 198 -9.93 8.85 -3.09
C ILE A 198 -11.02 9.44 -2.19
N VAL A 199 -10.76 10.64 -1.66
CA VAL A 199 -11.65 11.36 -0.76
C VAL A 199 -12.67 12.19 -1.55
N LEU A 200 -13.95 11.83 -1.45
CA LEU A 200 -15.04 12.53 -2.13
C LEU A 200 -15.75 13.57 -1.25
N ARG A 201 -15.68 13.40 0.07
CA ARG A 201 -16.35 14.25 1.06
C ARG A 201 -15.50 14.41 2.30
N ASN A 202 -15.74 15.49 3.03
CA ASN A 202 -15.00 15.79 4.24
C ASN A 202 -15.29 14.71 5.30
N LEU A 203 -14.22 14.15 5.87
CA LEU A 203 -14.27 13.03 6.81
C LEU A 203 -14.15 13.47 8.27
N LYS A 204 -14.04 14.79 8.55
CA LYS A 204 -13.84 15.32 9.92
C LYS A 204 -15.02 15.08 10.86
N ASN A 205 -16.18 14.72 10.35
CA ASN A 205 -17.32 14.32 11.18
C ASN A 205 -17.20 12.88 11.70
N LEU A 206 -16.25 12.10 11.19
CA LEU A 206 -15.97 10.74 11.65
C LEU A 206 -14.93 10.81 12.77
N THR A 207 -15.19 10.10 13.86
CA THR A 207 -14.24 9.94 14.97
C THR A 207 -14.48 8.60 15.63
N ASN A 208 -13.39 7.94 16.04
CA ASN A 208 -13.40 6.56 16.52
C ASN A 208 -14.09 5.61 15.52
N ALA A 209 -13.73 5.75 14.25
CA ALA A 209 -14.33 5.08 13.12
C ALA A 209 -13.25 4.44 12.25
N LEU A 210 -13.61 3.35 11.57
CA LEU A 210 -12.78 2.66 10.59
C LEU A 210 -13.67 2.02 9.51
N GLY A 211 -13.05 1.57 8.42
CA GLY A 211 -13.77 0.97 7.30
C GLY A 211 -14.23 -0.46 7.58
N ILE A 212 -15.40 -0.83 7.06
CA ILE A 212 -15.84 -2.23 6.95
C ILE A 212 -15.65 -2.65 5.49
N GLU A 213 -14.90 -3.73 5.26
CA GLU A 213 -14.69 -4.29 3.92
C GLU A 213 -15.74 -5.33 3.55
N SER A 214 -16.14 -6.15 4.52
CA SER A 214 -17.22 -7.13 4.36
C SER A 214 -17.92 -7.38 5.70
N GLN A 215 -18.94 -8.25 5.72
CA GLN A 215 -19.82 -8.45 6.88
C GLN A 215 -19.07 -8.67 8.20
N ASP A 216 -17.94 -9.38 8.17
CA ASP A 216 -17.16 -9.76 9.35
C ASP A 216 -15.70 -9.27 9.28
N VAL A 217 -15.38 -8.37 8.34
CA VAL A 217 -14.00 -7.88 8.12
C VAL A 217 -13.94 -6.37 8.20
N LEU A 218 -13.16 -5.89 9.18
CA LEU A 218 -12.76 -4.51 9.33
C LEU A 218 -11.48 -4.27 8.53
N ASN A 219 -11.32 -3.06 7.99
CA ASN A 219 -10.21 -2.72 7.11
C ASN A 219 -9.47 -1.46 7.61
N GLY A 220 -8.14 -1.51 7.55
CA GLY A 220 -7.22 -0.46 8.01
C GLY A 220 -6.95 0.67 7.00
N ALA A 221 -7.49 0.61 5.79
CA ALA A 221 -7.27 1.61 4.73
C ALA A 221 -7.85 3.00 5.06
N PHE A 222 -8.81 3.05 5.99
CA PHE A 222 -9.30 4.28 6.61
C PHE A 222 -9.40 4.08 8.12
N LEU A 223 -8.73 4.95 8.88
CA LEU A 223 -8.86 5.01 10.33
C LEU A 223 -9.09 6.47 10.73
N SER A 224 -9.99 6.71 11.68
CA SER A 224 -10.12 8.02 12.31
C SER A 224 -10.33 7.86 13.81
N PHE A 225 -9.34 8.27 14.60
CA PHE A 225 -9.33 8.08 16.04
C PHE A 225 -8.81 9.31 16.76
N ARG A 226 -9.19 9.44 18.04
CA ARG A 226 -8.50 10.36 18.94
C ARG A 226 -7.14 9.78 19.35
N PRO A 227 -6.14 10.60 19.66
CA PRO A 227 -4.88 10.09 20.21
C PRO A 227 -5.13 9.37 21.53
N ASN A 228 -4.29 8.37 21.81
CA ASN A 228 -4.32 7.49 22.98
C ASN A 228 -5.63 6.70 23.13
N HIS A 229 -6.30 6.39 22.02
CA HIS A 229 -7.52 5.59 22.06
C HIS A 229 -7.21 4.13 22.41
N GLU A 230 -7.89 3.58 23.41
CA GLU A 230 -7.68 2.22 23.95
C GLU A 230 -7.75 1.15 22.86
N PHE A 231 -8.71 1.23 21.93
CA PHE A 231 -8.78 0.30 20.79
C PHE A 231 -7.49 0.27 19.95
N MET A 232 -6.86 1.42 19.67
CA MET A 232 -5.60 1.46 18.93
C MET A 232 -4.43 0.88 19.74
N GLU A 233 -4.43 1.07 21.06
CA GLU A 233 -3.45 0.46 21.96
C GLU A 233 -3.55 -1.07 21.94
N LEU A 234 -4.77 -1.61 22.05
CA LEU A 234 -5.05 -3.03 21.96
C LEU A 234 -4.65 -3.58 20.58
N CYS A 235 -4.90 -2.85 19.48
CA CYS A 235 -4.43 -3.24 18.15
C CYS A 235 -2.91 -3.34 18.09
N MET A 236 -2.15 -2.43 18.70
CA MET A 236 -0.68 -2.53 18.73
C MET A 236 -0.21 -3.75 19.53
N GLN A 237 -0.86 -4.06 20.65
CA GLN A 237 -0.53 -5.23 21.45
C GLN A 237 -0.81 -6.52 20.68
N ASP A 238 -2.01 -6.62 20.09
CA ASP A 238 -2.41 -7.76 19.27
C ASP A 238 -1.51 -7.92 18.04
N PHE A 239 -1.08 -6.83 17.43
CA PHE A 239 -0.12 -6.84 16.33
C PHE A 239 1.19 -7.52 16.76
N VAL A 240 1.76 -7.15 17.91
CA VAL A 240 3.02 -7.74 18.36
C VAL A 240 2.87 -9.23 18.70
N ASP A 241 1.72 -9.62 19.23
CA ASP A 241 1.49 -10.98 19.73
C ASP A 241 1.04 -11.97 18.64
N ASN A 242 0.28 -11.51 17.64
CA ASN A 242 -0.47 -12.37 16.72
C ASN A 242 -0.28 -12.06 15.23
N TYR A 243 0.43 -10.99 14.87
CA TYR A 243 0.63 -10.65 13.46
C TYR A 243 1.62 -11.65 12.82
N ASN A 244 1.12 -12.41 11.85
CA ASN A 244 1.85 -13.49 11.18
C ASN A 244 2.83 -12.95 10.14
#